data_AF-A0A812I681-F1
#
_entry.id   AF-A0A812I681-F1
#
_cell.length_a   1.000
_cell.length_b   1.000
_cell.length_c   1.000
_cell.angle_alpha   90.00
_cell.angle_beta   90.00
_cell.angle_gamma   90.00
#
_symmetry.space_group_name_H-M   'P 1'
#
loop_
_entity.id
_entity.type
_entity.pdbx_description
1 polymer ?
#
loop_
_entity_poly.entity_id
_entity_poly.type
_entity_poly.pdbx_seq_one_letter_code
_entity_poly.pdbx_strand_id
1 'polypeptide(L)' 'QKLMSTAELAEYFKGWTEKYPMVSIEDPFDQDDWDGYKPFTAAIGDKVQVVGDDLLVTNPKRIGKAVEDGDACNALLLK' A
#
# COMPACT_ATOMS: atom_id res chain seq x y z
N GLN A 1 2.99 0.70 -23.62
CA GLN A 1 3.00 0.94 -22.16
C GLN A 1 4.12 0.10 -21.55
N LYS A 2 4.87 0.61 -20.58
CA LYS A 2 5.88 -0.19 -19.87
C LYS A 2 5.15 -1.00 -18.80
N LEU A 3 5.23 -2.33 -18.88
CA LEU A 3 4.82 -3.21 -17.78
C LEU A 3 5.90 -3.17 -16.71
N MET A 4 5.48 -3.10 -15.46
CA MET A 4 6.36 -3.08 -14.29
C MET A 4 5.94 -4.21 -13.36
N SER A 5 6.93 -4.91 -12.80
CA SER A 5 6.71 -5.77 -11.65
C SER A 5 6.32 -4.95 -10.42
N THR A 6 5.73 -5.60 -9.42
CA THR A 6 5.41 -4.99 -8.12
C THR A 6 6.62 -4.30 -7.50
N ALA A 7 7.81 -4.94 -7.54
CA ALA A 7 9.04 -4.37 -7.00
C ALA A 7 9.50 -3.11 -7.74
N GLU A 8 9.43 -3.11 -9.08
CA GLU A 8 9.74 -1.92 -9.88
C GLU A 8 8.76 -0.78 -9.61
N LEU A 9 7.48 -1.09 -9.45
CA LEU A 9 6.43 -0.12 -9.16
C LEU A 9 6.57 0.47 -7.74
N ALA A 10 6.93 -0.36 -6.75
CA ALA A 10 7.19 0.06 -5.38
C ALA A 10 8.35 1.07 -5.32
N GLU A 11 9.47 0.79 -5.98
CA GLU A 11 10.60 1.73 -6.05
C GLU A 11 10.23 3.00 -6.81
N TYR A 12 9.38 2.90 -7.84
CA TYR A 12 8.90 4.05 -8.59
C TYR A 12 8.07 4.99 -7.71
N PHE A 13 7.13 4.46 -6.93
CA PHE A 13 6.33 5.25 -6.00
C PHE A 13 7.13 5.79 -4.83
N LYS A 14 8.05 5.01 -4.27
CA LYS A 14 8.98 5.50 -3.25
C LYS A 14 9.82 6.68 -3.75
N GLY A 15 10.30 6.62 -5.00
CA GLY A 15 10.99 7.76 -5.61
C GLY A 15 10.12 9.02 -5.70
N TRP A 16 8.80 8.86 -5.83
CA TRP A 16 7.87 9.99 -5.78
C TRP A 16 7.67 10.54 -4.37
N THR A 17 7.58 9.69 -3.36
CA THR A 17 7.44 10.12 -1.96
C THR A 17 8.68 10.83 -1.43
N GLU A 18 9.86 10.53 -1.98
CA GLU A 18 11.11 11.25 -1.69
C GLU A 18 11.20 12.59 -2.44
N LYS A 19 10.69 12.63 -3.69
CA LYS A 19 10.80 13.81 -4.56
C LYS A 19 9.75 14.87 -4.28
N TYR A 20 8.55 14.47 -3.87
CA TYR A 20 7.42 15.35 -3.64
C TYR A 20 6.91 15.18 -2.21
N PRO A 21 6.28 16.20 -1.60
CA PRO A 21 5.72 16.12 -0.26
C PRO A 21 4.41 15.30 -0.24
N MET A 22 4.45 14.07 -0.73
CA MET A 22 3.33 13.14 -0.67
C MET A 22 3.10 12.72 0.77
N VAL A 23 1.85 12.81 1.21
CA VAL A 23 1.45 12.43 2.57
C VAL A 23 0.58 11.17 2.59
N SER A 24 0.03 10.77 1.44
CA SER A 24 -0.85 9.62 1.32
C SER A 24 -0.78 9.01 -0.08
N ILE A 25 -0.93 7.69 -0.16
CA ILE A 25 -1.11 6.90 -1.38
C ILE A 25 -2.23 5.88 -1.13
N GLU A 26 -3.19 5.82 -2.04
CA GLU A 26 -4.30 4.87 -2.03
C GLU A 26 -4.10 3.84 -3.12
N ASP A 27 -4.35 2.57 -2.80
CA ASP A 27 -4.25 1.41 -3.69
C ASP A 27 -2.99 1.38 -4.59
N PRO A 28 -1.78 1.33 -4.01
CA PRO A 28 -0.53 1.28 -4.79
C PRO A 28 -0.39 0.02 -5.66
N PHE A 29 -1.04 -1.08 -5.28
CA PHE A 29 -0.96 -2.36 -6.00
C PHE A 29 -2.35 -3.00 -6.14
N ASP A 30 -2.41 -4.08 -6.91
CA ASP A 30 -3.61 -4.88 -7.10
C ASP A 30 -4.23 -5.36 -5.77
N GLN A 31 -5.55 -5.51 -5.76
CA GLN A 31 -6.36 -5.88 -4.58
C GLN A 31 -5.91 -7.17 -3.89
N ASP A 32 -5.20 -8.07 -4.56
CA ASP A 32 -4.74 -9.34 -3.99
C ASP A 32 -3.20 -9.46 -3.92
N ASP A 33 -2.45 -8.39 -4.20
CA ASP A 33 -0.98 -8.34 -4.10
C ASP A 33 -0.48 -8.06 -2.67
N TRP A 34 -0.90 -8.90 -1.72
CA TRP A 34 -0.55 -8.79 -0.30
C TRP A 34 0.98 -8.76 -0.06
N ASP A 35 1.74 -9.47 -0.90
CA ASP A 35 3.20 -9.56 -0.80
C ASP A 35 3.90 -8.29 -1.30
N GLY A 36 3.26 -7.51 -2.18
CA GLY A 36 3.71 -6.18 -2.57
C GLY A 36 3.46 -5.12 -1.51
N TYR A 37 2.28 -5.15 -0.90
CA TYR A 37 1.83 -4.17 0.09
C TYR A 37 2.74 -4.10 1.32
N LYS A 38 3.08 -5.25 1.93
CA LYS A 38 3.87 -5.31 3.18
C LYS A 38 5.24 -4.63 3.08
N PRO A 39 6.15 -5.01 2.16
CA PRO A 39 7.47 -4.38 2.06
C PRO A 39 7.37 -2.90 1.67
N PHE A 40 6.36 -2.53 0.87
CA PHE A 40 6.15 -1.12 0.50
C PHE A 40 5.71 -0.28 1.70
N THR A 41 4.71 -0.74 2.46
CA THR A 41 4.26 -0.09 3.69
C THR A 41 5.39 -0.03 4.72
N ALA A 42 6.19 -1.10 4.88
CA ALA A 42 7.37 -1.06 5.73
C ALA A 42 8.42 -0.02 5.29
N ALA A 43 8.54 0.24 3.98
CA ALA A 43 9.53 1.17 3.44
C ALA A 43 9.14 2.65 3.60
N ILE A 44 7.84 2.98 3.54
CA ILE A 44 7.37 4.38 3.51
C ILE A 44 6.35 4.76 4.60
N GLY A 45 5.78 3.77 5.29
CA GLY A 45 4.62 3.90 6.18
C GLY A 45 4.84 4.81 7.38
N ASP A 46 6.09 5.04 7.79
CA ASP A 46 6.43 5.98 8.87
C ASP A 46 6.17 7.44 8.51
N LYS A 47 6.14 7.78 7.21
CA LYS A 47 6.02 9.16 6.71
C LYS A 47 4.82 9.36 5.79
N VAL A 48 4.35 8.30 5.16
CA VAL A 48 3.28 8.34 4.15
C VAL A 48 2.17 7.38 4.57
N GLN A 49 0.94 7.86 4.49
CA GLN A 49 -0.23 7.02 4.68
C GLN A 49 -0.39 6.08 3.47
N VAL A 50 -0.44 4.77 3.69
CA VAL A 50 -0.77 3.76 2.67
C VAL A 50 -2.20 3.31 2.96
N VAL A 51 -3.14 3.75 2.12
CA VAL A 51 -4.58 3.50 2.26
C VAL A 51 -4.96 2.28 1.43
N GLY A 52 -5.59 1.29 2.07
CA GLY A 52 -6.25 0.19 1.37
C GLY A 52 -7.73 0.49 1.16
N ASP A 53 -8.16 0.65 -0.09
CA ASP A 53 -9.57 0.68 -0.49
C ASP A 53 -9.97 -0.68 -1.07
N ASP A 54 -9.53 -1.00 -2.29
CA ASP A 54 -9.84 -2.30 -2.92
C ASP A 54 -9.16 -3.47 -2.19
N LEU A 55 -8.03 -3.22 -1.54
CA LEU A 55 -7.37 -4.21 -0.68
C LEU A 55 -8.26 -4.62 0.51
N LEU A 56 -9.03 -3.68 1.08
CA LEU A 56 -9.74 -3.90 2.36
C LEU A 56 -11.26 -4.00 2.21
N VAL A 57 -11.85 -3.32 1.23
CA VAL A 57 -13.28 -3.26 0.88
C VAL A 57 -14.20 -3.09 2.10
N THR A 58 -13.76 -2.31 3.09
CA THR A 58 -14.49 -2.12 4.37
C THR A 58 -14.88 -3.46 5.05
N ASN A 59 -14.15 -4.54 4.79
CA ASN A 59 -14.47 -5.89 5.26
C ASN A 59 -13.61 -6.25 6.49
N PRO A 60 -14.21 -6.51 7.67
CA PRO A 60 -13.47 -6.81 8.89
C PRO A 60 -12.51 -8.00 8.79
N LYS A 61 -12.80 -9.00 7.94
CA LYS A 61 -11.90 -10.16 7.74
C LYS A 61 -10.65 -9.76 6.96
N ARG A 62 -10.80 -8.91 5.93
CA ARG A 62 -9.65 -8.42 5.14
C ARG A 62 -8.82 -7.43 5.94
N ILE A 63 -9.47 -6.59 6.75
CA ILE A 63 -8.79 -5.71 7.71
C ILE A 63 -8.01 -6.54 8.74
N GLY A 64 -8.63 -7.56 9.35
CA GLY A 64 -7.96 -8.47 10.28
C GLY A 64 -6.72 -9.12 9.65
N LYS A 65 -6.86 -9.65 8.43
CA LYS A 65 -5.74 -10.17 7.65
C LYS A 65 -4.65 -9.09 7.49
N ALA A 66 -4.98 -7.89 7.04
CA ALA A 66 -4.00 -6.83 6.80
C ALA A 66 -3.13 -6.52 8.02
N VAL A 67 -3.72 -6.54 9.21
CA VAL A 67 -3.02 -6.32 10.49
C VAL A 67 -2.18 -7.54 10.90
N GLU A 68 -2.77 -8.75 10.86
CA GLU A 68 -2.10 -9.99 11.30
C GLU A 68 -0.86 -10.35 10.47
N ASP A 69 -0.89 -9.98 9.18
CA ASP A 69 0.12 -10.37 8.20
C ASP A 69 1.31 -9.39 8.12
N GLY A 70 1.52 -8.57 9.15
CA GLY A 70 2.62 -7.61 9.25
C GLY A 70 2.31 -6.23 8.66
N ASP A 71 1.08 -5.74 8.89
CA ASP A 71 0.58 -4.43 8.48
C ASP A 71 0.74 -4.17 6.96
N ALA A 72 -0.10 -4.82 6.15
CA ALA A 72 -0.09 -4.64 4.70
C ALA A 72 -0.29 -3.17 4.27
N CYS A 73 -1.07 -2.40 5.03
CA CYS A 73 -1.28 -0.97 4.85
C CYS A 73 -1.48 -0.33 6.23
N ASN A 74 -1.40 1.00 6.34
CA ASN A 74 -1.52 1.70 7.64
C ASN A 74 -2.78 2.58 7.74
N ALA A 75 -3.67 2.52 6.75
CA ALA A 75 -4.94 3.22 6.75
C ALA A 75 -6.03 2.45 6.00
N LEU A 76 -7.27 2.61 6.49
CA LEU A 76 -8.48 2.07 5.89
C LEU A 76 -9.27 3.20 5.23
N LEU A 77 -9.72 3.00 3.99
CA LEU A 77 -10.80 3.80 3.41
C LEU A 77 -12.15 3.21 3.83
N LEU A 78 -12.89 3.94 4.68
CA LEU A 78 -14.22 3.55 5.13
C LEU A 78 -15.28 4.17 4.21
N LYS A 79 -16.06 3.33 3.53
CA LYS A 79 -17.14 3.74 2.61
C LYS A 79 -18.52 3.67 3.26
#